data_AF-A0A2D6Q6N8-F1
#
_entry.id   AF-A0A2D6Q6N8-F1
#
_cell.length_a   1.000
_cell.length_b   1.000
_cell.length_c   1.000
_cell.angle_alpha   90.00
_cell.angle_beta   90.00
_cell.angle_gamma   90.00
#
_symmetry.space_group_name_H-M   'P 1'
#
loop_
_entity.id
_entity.type
_entity.pdbx_description
1 polymer ?
#
loop_
_entity_poly.entity_id
_entity_poly.type
_entity_poly.pdbx_seq_one_letter_code
_entity_poly.pdbx_strand_id
1 'polypeptide(L)'
;MLKDIIKRELPRHLSDATAIVSLANPTYAVLEMMAGMTVGVSLNSRAISTAITYAGLASLTKIRDFSKRKIGITEESAEWKKGLHDVLFTGTAVLGLKPVIYWMSGETDWRKIAIATVATAAAGAVMGYPGGYLIDSYREVFGVEENGRLPDMIKNQSPTVQKGLAAVVTVGSVGAVAAVYAVAQNL
;
A
#
# COMPACT_ATOMS: atom_id res chain seq x y z
N MET A 1 -25.13 2.13 17.18
CA MET A 1 -24.13 1.05 17.08
C MET A 1 -23.57 0.88 15.67
N LEU A 2 -24.30 0.36 14.67
CA LEU A 2 -23.74 0.17 13.31
C LEU A 2 -23.31 1.49 12.64
N LYS A 3 -24.14 2.53 12.73
CA LYS A 3 -23.82 3.86 12.20
C LYS A 3 -22.54 4.45 12.79
N ASP A 4 -22.31 4.22 14.07
CA ASP A 4 -21.14 4.75 14.79
C ASP A 4 -19.87 3.99 14.40
N ILE A 5 -19.96 2.67 14.25
CA ILE A 5 -18.88 1.84 13.70
C ILE A 5 -18.52 2.30 12.29
N ILE A 6 -19.51 2.47 11.41
CA ILE A 6 -19.25 2.92 10.02
C ILE A 6 -18.57 4.29 10.01
N LYS A 7 -19.07 5.26 10.79
CA LYS A 7 -18.49 6.61 10.86
C LYS A 7 -17.02 6.61 11.29
N ARG A 8 -16.61 5.67 12.15
CA ARG A 8 -15.23 5.58 12.64
C ARG A 8 -14.33 4.75 11.73
N GLU A 9 -14.81 3.59 11.28
CA GLU A 9 -13.97 2.62 10.58
C GLU A 9 -13.86 2.91 9.08
N LEU A 10 -14.87 3.52 8.46
CA LEU A 10 -14.84 3.81 7.03
C LEU A 10 -13.75 4.82 6.65
N PRO A 11 -13.59 5.98 7.33
CA PRO A 11 -12.51 6.91 7.02
C PRO A 11 -11.12 6.27 7.14
N ARG A 12 -10.90 5.47 8.20
CA ARG A 12 -9.66 4.72 8.42
C ARG A 12 -9.37 3.73 7.30
N HIS A 13 -10.38 2.95 6.92
CA HIS A 13 -10.25 1.96 5.85
C HIS A 13 -9.95 2.63 4.50
N LEU A 14 -10.62 3.75 4.20
CA LEU A 14 -10.38 4.50 2.96
C LEU A 14 -9.00 5.17 2.94
N SER A 15 -8.55 5.77 4.06
CA SER A 15 -7.22 6.36 4.16
C SER A 15 -6.14 5.30 3.98
N ASP A 16 -6.30 4.15 4.64
CA ASP A 16 -5.35 3.04 4.57
C ASP A 16 -5.30 2.43 3.16
N ALA A 17 -6.47 2.19 2.56
CA ALA A 17 -6.58 1.67 1.21
C ALA A 17 -5.86 2.61 0.22
N THR A 18 -6.13 3.91 0.33
CA THR A 18 -5.55 4.92 -0.57
C THR A 18 -4.03 5.02 -0.41
N ALA A 19 -3.52 4.98 0.82
CA ALA A 19 -2.08 4.96 1.07
C ALA A 19 -1.42 3.69 0.48
N ILE A 20 -2.01 2.51 0.72
CA ILE A 20 -1.50 1.24 0.22
C ILE A 20 -1.44 1.26 -1.31
N VAL A 21 -2.52 1.61 -2.00
CA VAL A 21 -2.55 1.58 -3.47
C VAL A 21 -1.65 2.65 -4.09
N SER A 22 -1.53 3.83 -3.46
CA SER A 22 -0.69 4.92 -3.96
C SER A 22 0.80 4.57 -3.96
N LEU A 23 1.23 3.73 -3.02
CA LEU A 23 2.62 3.28 -2.98
C LEU A 23 2.82 1.98 -3.79
N ALA A 24 1.91 1.03 -3.62
CA ALA A 24 2.06 -0.32 -4.14
C ALA A 24 1.87 -0.38 -5.66
N ASN A 25 0.90 0.33 -6.22
CA ASN A 25 0.59 0.21 -7.64
C ASN A 25 1.75 0.59 -8.55
N PRO A 26 2.37 1.79 -8.44
CA PRO A 26 3.48 2.16 -9.32
C PRO A 26 4.68 1.23 -9.13
N THR A 27 5.04 0.91 -7.88
CA THR A 27 6.18 0.05 -7.56
C THR A 27 6.02 -1.35 -8.17
N TYR A 28 4.86 -1.97 -7.97
CA TYR A 28 4.64 -3.32 -8.44
C TYR A 28 4.38 -3.39 -9.95
N ALA A 29 3.85 -2.33 -10.57
CA ALA A 29 3.76 -2.26 -12.04
C ALA A 29 5.15 -2.35 -12.67
N VAL A 30 6.15 -1.62 -12.14
CA VAL A 30 7.55 -1.72 -12.61
C VAL A 30 8.07 -3.15 -12.52
N LEU A 31 7.89 -3.79 -11.36
CA LEU A 31 8.41 -5.14 -11.11
C LEU A 31 7.73 -6.20 -11.98
N GLU A 32 6.45 -6.03 -12.27
CA GLU A 32 5.70 -6.91 -13.17
C GLU A 32 6.22 -6.80 -14.61
N MET A 33 6.48 -5.58 -15.09
CA MET A 33 7.10 -5.36 -16.40
C MET A 33 8.50 -5.98 -16.46
N MET A 34 9.32 -5.78 -15.41
CA MET A 34 10.65 -6.40 -15.31
C MET A 34 10.60 -7.93 -15.24
N ALA A 35 9.54 -8.51 -14.68
CA ALA A 35 9.31 -9.95 -14.65
C ALA A 35 8.78 -10.52 -15.98
N GLY A 36 8.57 -9.67 -17.00
CA GLY A 36 8.11 -10.07 -18.33
C GLY A 36 6.61 -10.37 -18.41
N MET A 37 5.80 -9.84 -17.48
CA MET A 37 4.35 -9.84 -17.62
C MET A 37 3.93 -8.84 -18.69
N THR A 38 2.86 -9.14 -19.41
CA THR A 38 2.32 -8.21 -20.40
C THR A 38 1.67 -7.01 -19.71
N VAL A 39 1.61 -5.86 -20.40
CA VAL A 39 0.93 -4.66 -19.91
C VAL A 39 -0.52 -4.95 -19.50
N GLY A 40 -1.23 -5.79 -20.28
CA GLY A 40 -2.61 -6.18 -19.96
C GLY A 40 -2.74 -6.98 -18.67
N VAL A 41 -1.84 -7.95 -18.44
CA VAL A 41 -1.82 -8.75 -17.20
C VAL A 41 -1.50 -7.86 -15.99
N SER A 42 -0.52 -6.96 -16.10
CA SER A 42 -0.17 -6.04 -15.01
C SER A 42 -1.30 -5.06 -14.71
N LEU A 43 -1.92 -4.46 -15.74
CA LEU A 43 -3.09 -3.60 -15.59
C LEU A 43 -4.23 -4.31 -14.85
N ASN A 44 -4.57 -5.54 -15.27
CA ASN A 44 -5.58 -6.36 -14.60
C ASN A 44 -5.21 -6.64 -13.15
N SER A 45 -3.95 -6.98 -12.88
CA SER A 45 -3.43 -7.21 -11.54
C SER A 45 -3.53 -5.97 -10.65
N ARG A 46 -3.25 -4.77 -11.19
CA ARG A 46 -3.41 -3.51 -10.46
C ARG A 46 -4.88 -3.20 -10.18
N ALA A 47 -5.74 -3.40 -11.17
CA ALA A 47 -7.18 -3.18 -11.04
C ALA A 47 -7.78 -4.11 -9.98
N ILE A 48 -7.49 -5.42 -10.05
CA ILE A 48 -7.92 -6.42 -9.06
C ILE A 48 -7.36 -6.07 -7.68
N SER A 49 -6.04 -5.82 -7.57
CA SER A 49 -5.39 -5.45 -6.30
C SER A 49 -6.03 -4.20 -5.67
N THR A 50 -6.32 -3.19 -6.48
CA THR A 50 -6.98 -1.95 -6.03
C THR A 50 -8.39 -2.23 -5.56
N ALA A 51 -9.17 -2.96 -6.36
CA ALA A 51 -10.55 -3.32 -6.01
C ALA A 51 -10.63 -4.11 -4.71
N ILE A 52 -9.84 -5.18 -4.55
CA ILE A 52 -9.84 -5.97 -3.30
C ILE A 52 -9.33 -5.15 -2.11
N THR A 53 -8.41 -4.20 -2.33
CA THR A 53 -7.91 -3.31 -1.27
C THR A 53 -9.02 -2.43 -0.72
N TYR A 54 -9.78 -1.78 -1.58
CA TYR A 54 -10.94 -1.01 -1.17
C TYR A 54 -12.09 -1.88 -0.65
N ALA A 55 -12.29 -3.09 -1.20
CA ALA A 55 -13.36 -3.99 -0.77
C ALA A 55 -13.15 -4.56 0.64
N GLY A 56 -11.91 -4.67 1.11
CA GLY A 56 -11.66 -5.20 2.46
C GLY A 56 -10.21 -5.42 2.84
N LEU A 57 -9.29 -5.57 1.88
CA LEU A 57 -7.91 -5.92 2.20
C LEU A 57 -7.19 -4.85 3.02
N ALA A 58 -7.59 -3.57 2.91
CA ALA A 58 -7.02 -2.52 3.77
C ALA A 58 -7.31 -2.76 5.26
N SER A 59 -8.30 -3.57 5.63
CA SER A 59 -8.51 -3.96 7.03
C SER A 59 -7.39 -4.84 7.60
N LEU A 60 -6.48 -5.38 6.76
CA LEU A 60 -5.26 -6.03 7.24
C LEU A 60 -4.37 -5.08 8.06
N THR A 61 -4.49 -3.76 7.88
CA THR A 61 -3.78 -2.80 8.74
C THR A 61 -4.19 -2.90 10.20
N LYS A 62 -5.40 -3.37 10.51
CA LYS A 62 -5.82 -3.65 11.89
C LYS A 62 -5.08 -4.86 12.47
N ILE A 63 -4.83 -5.86 11.64
CA ILE A 63 -4.03 -7.04 12.02
C ILE A 63 -2.57 -6.63 12.22
N ARG A 64 -2.03 -5.77 11.34
CA ARG A 64 -0.72 -5.12 11.53
C ARG A 64 -0.66 -4.43 12.90
N ASP A 65 -1.59 -3.52 13.17
CA ASP A 65 -1.64 -2.74 14.41
C ASP A 65 -1.76 -3.64 15.65
N PHE A 66 -2.62 -4.66 15.60
CA PHE A 66 -2.75 -5.65 16.66
C PHE A 66 -1.45 -6.43 16.88
N SER A 67 -0.78 -6.85 15.81
CA SER A 67 0.46 -7.61 15.92
C SER A 67 1.60 -6.76 16.52
N LYS A 68 1.69 -5.46 16.16
CA LYS A 68 2.64 -4.51 16.79
C LYS A 68 2.43 -4.46 18.30
N ARG A 69 1.17 -4.28 18.73
CA ARG A 69 0.82 -4.25 20.17
C ARG A 69 1.16 -5.56 20.87
N LYS A 70 0.87 -6.70 20.26
CA LYS A 70 1.12 -8.03 20.83
C LYS A 70 2.61 -8.30 21.07
N ILE A 71 3.49 -7.78 20.22
CA ILE A 71 4.95 -7.95 20.36
C ILE A 71 5.63 -6.77 21.05
N GLY A 72 4.86 -5.83 21.61
CA GLY A 72 5.38 -4.70 22.39
C GLY A 72 6.00 -3.58 21.56
N ILE A 73 5.67 -3.44 20.27
CA ILE A 73 6.07 -2.28 19.47
C ILE A 73 5.10 -1.13 19.77
N THR A 74 5.65 -0.08 20.38
CA THR A 74 4.97 1.15 20.81
C THR A 74 5.44 2.36 20.00
N GLU A 75 4.84 3.53 20.24
CA GLU A 75 5.29 4.80 19.66
C GLU A 75 6.72 5.19 20.06
N GLU A 76 7.16 4.83 21.27
CA GLU A 76 8.53 5.07 21.76
C GLU A 76 9.55 4.05 21.23
N SER A 77 9.09 2.99 20.56
CA SER A 77 10.00 1.98 20.01
C SER A 77 10.88 2.59 18.92
N ALA A 78 12.14 2.16 18.88
CA ALA A 78 13.08 2.58 17.83
C ALA A 78 12.51 2.32 16.42
N GLU A 79 12.68 3.28 15.51
CA GLU A 79 12.09 3.22 14.15
C GLU A 79 12.51 1.97 13.37
N TRP A 80 13.71 1.44 13.59
CA TRP A 80 14.15 0.19 12.94
C TRP A 80 13.31 -1.02 13.35
N LYS A 81 12.81 -1.08 14.60
CA LYS A 81 11.92 -2.16 15.06
C LYS A 81 10.55 -2.07 14.40
N LYS A 82 10.00 -0.84 14.32
CA LYS A 82 8.74 -0.56 13.61
C LYS A 82 8.86 -0.93 12.13
N GLY A 83 9.98 -0.53 11.51
CA GLY A 83 10.31 -0.83 10.13
C GLY A 83 10.44 -2.33 9.87
N LEU A 84 11.20 -3.07 10.68
CA LEU A 84 11.37 -4.51 10.54
C LEU A 84 10.04 -5.27 10.66
N HIS A 85 9.17 -4.85 11.56
CA HIS A 85 7.82 -5.41 11.65
C HIS A 85 6.99 -5.13 10.40
N ASP A 86 6.97 -3.87 9.94
CA ASP A 86 6.22 -3.47 8.75
C ASP A 86 6.74 -4.20 7.48
N VAL A 87 8.06 -4.43 7.39
CA VAL A 87 8.74 -5.24 6.36
C VAL A 87 8.21 -6.67 6.35
N LEU A 88 8.25 -7.35 7.51
CA LEU A 88 7.85 -8.75 7.62
C LEU A 88 6.36 -8.95 7.38
N PHE A 89 5.53 -8.05 7.93
CA PHE A 89 4.09 -8.09 7.76
C PHE A 89 3.71 -7.92 6.28
N THR A 90 4.28 -6.91 5.62
CA THR A 90 3.98 -6.60 4.21
C THR A 90 4.48 -7.71 3.30
N GLY A 91 5.73 -8.16 3.47
CA GLY A 91 6.29 -9.23 2.66
C GLY A 91 5.47 -10.52 2.73
N THR A 92 5.05 -10.92 3.94
CA THR A 92 4.22 -12.12 4.14
C THR A 92 2.85 -11.98 3.49
N ALA A 93 2.18 -10.84 3.65
CA ALA A 93 0.89 -10.59 3.02
C ALA A 93 0.99 -10.64 1.49
N VAL A 94 2.03 -10.04 0.92
CA VAL A 94 2.29 -10.02 -0.52
C VAL A 94 2.56 -11.43 -1.05
N LEU A 95 3.40 -12.23 -0.38
CA LEU A 95 3.69 -13.61 -0.77
C LEU A 95 2.42 -14.48 -0.82
N GLY A 96 1.51 -14.30 0.14
CA GLY A 96 0.27 -15.07 0.18
C GLY A 96 -0.75 -14.65 -0.89
N LEU A 97 -0.83 -13.36 -1.21
CA LEU A 97 -1.90 -12.81 -2.05
C LEU A 97 -1.53 -12.71 -3.53
N LYS A 98 -0.27 -12.38 -3.84
CA LYS A 98 0.13 -12.08 -5.23
C LYS A 98 -0.01 -13.25 -6.20
N PRO A 99 0.34 -14.50 -5.86
CA PRO A 99 0.14 -15.63 -6.77
C PRO A 99 -1.31 -15.75 -7.24
N VAL A 100 -2.26 -15.62 -6.31
CA VAL A 100 -3.69 -15.69 -6.61
C VAL A 100 -4.13 -14.53 -7.49
N ILE A 101 -3.68 -13.31 -7.17
CA ILE A 101 -4.01 -12.12 -7.97
C ILE A 101 -3.46 -12.26 -9.39
N TYR A 102 -2.22 -12.71 -9.57
CA TYR A 102 -1.63 -12.89 -10.90
C TYR A 102 -2.36 -13.93 -11.73
N TRP A 103 -2.71 -15.05 -11.11
CA TRP A 103 -3.51 -16.08 -11.77
C TRP A 103 -4.89 -15.54 -12.19
N MET A 104 -5.59 -14.82 -11.31
CA MET A 104 -6.86 -14.15 -11.64
C MET A 104 -6.72 -13.07 -12.71
N SER A 105 -5.52 -12.50 -12.88
CA SER A 105 -5.23 -11.47 -13.89
C SER A 105 -4.97 -12.04 -15.29
N GLY A 106 -4.94 -13.37 -15.41
CA GLY A 106 -4.74 -14.09 -16.66
C GLY A 106 -3.30 -14.57 -16.90
N GLU A 107 -2.38 -14.42 -15.95
CA GLU A 107 -1.05 -15.02 -16.07
C GLU A 107 -1.15 -16.54 -15.83
N THR A 108 -0.54 -17.31 -16.73
CA THR A 108 -0.52 -18.79 -16.66
C THR A 108 0.89 -19.35 -16.58
N ASP A 109 1.91 -18.53 -16.86
CA ASP A 109 3.30 -18.91 -16.70
C ASP A 109 3.71 -18.86 -15.22
N TRP A 110 3.80 -20.03 -14.59
CA TRP A 110 4.21 -20.19 -13.18
C TRP A 110 5.58 -19.60 -12.89
N ARG A 111 6.50 -19.57 -13.85
CA ARG A 111 7.82 -18.97 -13.68
C ARG A 111 7.68 -17.45 -13.55
N LYS A 112 6.87 -16.80 -14.39
CA LYS A 112 6.59 -15.35 -14.28
C LYS A 112 5.87 -15.02 -12.98
N ILE A 113 4.87 -15.82 -12.60
CA ILE A 113 4.15 -15.65 -11.33
C ILE A 113 5.11 -15.73 -10.14
N ALA A 114 5.99 -16.74 -10.11
CA ALA A 114 6.95 -16.92 -9.03
C ALA A 114 7.95 -15.75 -8.96
N ILE A 115 8.56 -15.37 -10.09
CA ILE A 115 9.52 -14.26 -10.16
C ILE A 115 8.85 -12.95 -9.73
N ALA A 116 7.69 -12.61 -10.29
CA ALA A 116 6.96 -11.39 -9.93
C ALA A 116 6.53 -11.40 -8.46
N THR A 117 6.08 -12.54 -7.93
CA THR A 117 5.71 -12.68 -6.51
C THR A 117 6.89 -12.46 -5.59
N VAL A 118 8.04 -13.09 -5.86
CA VAL A 118 9.26 -12.91 -5.05
C VAL A 118 9.77 -11.48 -5.17
N ALA A 119 9.81 -10.90 -6.37
CA ALA A 119 10.24 -9.53 -6.60
C ALA A 119 9.33 -8.52 -5.87
N THR A 120 8.01 -8.68 -5.99
CA THR A 120 7.05 -7.81 -5.28
C THR A 120 7.05 -8.03 -3.78
N ALA A 121 7.31 -9.23 -3.28
CA ALA A 121 7.47 -9.48 -1.85
C ALA A 121 8.74 -8.83 -1.29
N ALA A 122 9.86 -8.95 -2.00
CA ALA A 122 11.12 -8.28 -1.66
C ALA A 122 10.96 -6.75 -1.70
N ALA A 123 10.30 -6.23 -2.73
CA ALA A 123 9.98 -4.81 -2.79
C ALA A 123 8.99 -4.41 -1.69
N GLY A 124 7.96 -5.20 -1.40
CA GLY A 124 7.02 -4.96 -0.30
C GLY A 124 7.71 -4.93 1.06
N ALA A 125 8.73 -5.77 1.25
CA ALA A 125 9.63 -5.72 2.39
C ALA A 125 10.37 -4.38 2.45
N VAL A 126 11.08 -3.98 1.39
CA VAL A 126 11.78 -2.67 1.33
C VAL A 126 10.82 -1.50 1.52
N MET A 127 9.63 -1.59 0.93
CA MET A 127 8.58 -0.57 0.98
C MET A 127 7.77 -0.62 2.27
N GLY A 128 7.99 -1.59 3.17
CA GLY A 128 7.26 -1.70 4.43
C GLY A 128 7.45 -0.45 5.30
N TYR A 129 8.67 0.09 5.34
CA TYR A 129 8.95 1.33 6.07
C TYR A 129 8.23 2.56 5.47
N PRO A 130 8.43 2.95 4.19
CA PRO A 130 7.70 4.07 3.61
C PRO A 130 6.19 3.82 3.54
N GLY A 131 5.75 2.56 3.40
CA GLY A 131 4.34 2.18 3.41
C GLY A 131 3.69 2.38 4.77
N GLY A 132 4.35 1.96 5.85
CA GLY A 132 3.89 2.24 7.20
C GLY A 132 3.81 3.73 7.47
N TYR A 133 4.84 4.48 7.08
CA TYR A 133 4.85 5.94 7.20
C TYR A 133 3.70 6.60 6.42
N LEU A 134 3.44 6.15 5.18
CA LEU A 134 2.40 6.71 4.32
C LEU A 134 0.99 6.40 4.86
N ILE A 135 0.74 5.17 5.31
CA ILE A 135 -0.53 4.78 5.94
C ILE A 135 -0.80 5.66 7.16
N ASP A 136 0.19 5.78 8.04
CA ASP A 136 0.04 6.55 9.26
C ASP A 136 -0.14 8.06 8.91
N SER A 137 0.66 8.61 7.99
CA SER A 137 0.48 10.00 7.52
C SER A 137 -0.89 10.27 6.91
N TYR A 138 -1.44 9.33 6.13
CA TYR A 138 -2.79 9.46 5.58
C TYR A 138 -3.84 9.48 6.70
N ARG A 139 -3.74 8.59 7.69
CA ARG A 139 -4.66 8.60 8.84
C ARG A 139 -4.66 9.95 9.56
N GLU A 140 -3.49 10.56 9.75
CA GLU A 140 -3.38 11.87 10.42
C GLU A 140 -3.97 12.99 9.55
N VAL A 141 -3.64 13.03 8.26
CA VAL A 141 -4.19 14.02 7.30
C VAL A 141 -5.72 13.93 7.17
N PHE A 142 -6.28 12.73 7.29
CA PHE A 142 -7.73 12.52 7.25
C PHE A 142 -8.40 12.66 8.63
N GLY A 143 -7.66 13.00 9.69
CA GLY A 143 -8.18 13.22 11.04
C GLY A 143 -8.68 11.94 11.72
N VAL A 144 -8.13 10.79 11.33
CA VAL A 144 -8.50 9.47 11.85
C VAL A 144 -7.72 9.11 13.11
N GLU A 145 -6.41 9.32 13.09
CA GLU A 145 -5.49 8.94 14.16
C GLU A 145 -4.21 9.78 14.07
N GLU A 146 -3.81 10.44 15.16
CA GLU A 146 -2.50 11.08 15.27
C GLU A 146 -1.41 10.02 15.49
N ASN A 147 -0.23 10.19 14.88
CA ASN A 147 0.84 9.20 15.01
C ASN A 147 2.25 9.79 15.06
N GLY A 148 2.39 11.12 15.03
CA GLY A 148 3.66 11.81 15.25
C GLY A 148 4.72 11.57 14.17
N ARG A 149 4.38 10.83 13.10
CA ARG A 149 5.25 10.61 11.94
C ARG A 149 5.13 11.73 10.92
N LEU A 150 4.02 12.45 10.90
CA LEU A 150 3.83 13.60 10.02
C LEU A 150 4.73 14.78 10.47
N PRO A 151 5.57 15.36 9.60
CA PRO A 151 6.47 16.44 10.00
C PRO A 151 5.68 17.67 10.43
N ASP A 152 6.18 18.41 11.44
CA ASP A 152 5.52 19.60 11.99
C ASP A 152 5.14 20.63 10.91
N MET A 153 5.98 20.76 9.88
CA MET A 153 5.72 21.66 8.75
C MET A 153 4.41 21.35 8.03
N ILE A 154 4.03 20.06 7.92
CA ILE A 154 2.78 19.61 7.30
C ILE A 154 1.67 19.55 8.35
N LYS A 155 1.99 19.07 9.56
CA LYS A 155 1.04 18.94 10.67
C LYS A 155 0.40 20.28 11.07
N ASN A 156 1.17 21.36 11.02
CA ASN A 156 0.70 22.71 11.37
C ASN A 156 -0.06 23.42 10.23
N GLN A 157 -0.23 22.79 9.06
CA GLN A 157 -1.01 23.36 7.96
C GLN A 157 -2.52 23.22 8.19
N SER A 158 -3.32 23.98 7.44
CA SER A 158 -4.78 23.82 7.47
C SER A 158 -5.20 22.42 6.94
N PRO A 159 -6.32 21.85 7.43
CA PRO A 159 -6.80 20.54 6.98
C PRO A 159 -6.99 20.44 5.46
N THR A 160 -7.33 21.56 4.80
CA THR A 160 -7.47 21.63 3.34
C THR A 160 -6.14 21.43 2.63
N VAL A 161 -5.07 22.06 3.12
CA VAL A 161 -3.72 21.91 2.56
C VAL A 161 -3.22 20.48 2.75
N GLN A 162 -3.40 19.90 3.93
CA GLN A 162 -3.03 18.52 4.21
C GLN A 162 -3.71 17.53 3.26
N LYS A 163 -5.05 17.65 3.10
CA LYS A 163 -5.82 16.82 2.16
C LYS A 163 -5.40 17.07 0.71
N GLY A 164 -5.06 18.30 0.37
CA GLY A 164 -4.50 18.65 -0.93
C GLY A 164 -3.18 17.92 -1.22
N LEU A 165 -2.27 17.86 -0.24
CA LEU A 165 -1.01 17.11 -0.37
C LEU A 165 -1.26 15.61 -0.56
N ALA A 166 -2.17 15.02 0.23
CA ALA A 166 -2.54 13.61 0.05
C ALA A 166 -3.17 13.35 -1.34
N ALA A 167 -3.99 14.28 -1.84
CA ALA A 167 -4.53 14.20 -3.19
C ALA A 167 -3.43 14.27 -4.26
N VAL A 168 -2.46 15.17 -4.12
CA VAL A 168 -1.30 15.27 -5.03
C VAL A 168 -0.49 13.99 -5.05
N VAL A 169 -0.22 13.39 -3.89
CA VAL A 169 0.49 12.09 -3.81
C VAL A 169 -0.30 10.99 -4.52
N THR A 170 -1.62 10.94 -4.30
CA THR A 170 -2.50 9.93 -4.92
C THR A 170 -2.56 10.09 -6.44
N VAL A 171 -2.73 11.31 -6.94
CA VAL A 171 -2.73 11.62 -8.38
C VAL A 171 -1.37 11.35 -9.00
N GLY A 172 -0.28 11.72 -8.30
CA GLY A 172 1.09 11.44 -8.71
C GLY A 172 1.34 9.94 -8.86
N SER A 173 0.81 9.12 -7.96
CA SER A 173 0.87 7.65 -8.08
C SER A 173 0.17 7.15 -9.36
N VAL A 174 -1.02 7.66 -9.67
CA VAL A 174 -1.74 7.27 -10.90
C VAL A 174 -0.93 7.67 -12.13
N GLY A 175 -0.37 8.88 -12.16
CA GLY A 175 0.52 9.34 -13.21
C GLY A 175 1.78 8.48 -13.36
N ALA A 176 2.37 8.05 -12.23
CA ALA A 176 3.53 7.16 -12.23
C ALA A 176 3.18 5.79 -12.84
N VAL A 177 2.04 5.19 -12.49
CA VAL A 177 1.56 3.94 -13.10
C VAL A 177 1.39 4.10 -14.62
N ALA A 178 0.77 5.20 -15.06
CA ALA A 178 0.60 5.48 -16.48
C ALA A 178 1.95 5.62 -17.21
N ALA A 179 2.92 6.30 -16.60
CA ALA A 179 4.26 6.45 -17.15
C ALA A 179 4.99 5.11 -17.29
N VAL A 180 4.85 4.21 -16.30
CA VAL A 180 5.44 2.86 -16.36
C VAL A 180 4.93 2.11 -17.58
N TYR A 181 3.62 2.13 -17.83
CA TYR A 181 3.05 1.44 -18.99
C TYR A 181 3.38 2.12 -20.31
N ALA A 182 3.42 3.45 -20.34
CA ALA A 182 3.85 4.18 -21.53
C ALA A 182 5.28 3.78 -21.92
N VAL A 183 6.20 3.68 -20.96
CA VAL A 183 7.58 3.19 -21.22
C VAL A 183 7.56 1.74 -21.67
N ALA A 184 6.84 0.86 -20.97
CA ALA A 184 6.81 -0.57 -21.27
C ALA A 184 6.22 -0.91 -22.65
N GLN A 185 5.30 -0.09 -23.18
CA GLN A 185 4.74 -0.26 -24.52
C GLN A 185 5.71 0.12 -25.64
N ASN A 186 6.77 0.89 -25.33
CA ASN A 186 7.78 1.33 -26.29
C ASN A 186 9.07 0.49 -26.24
N LEU A 187 9.09 -0.57 -25.42
CA LEU A 187 10.18 -1.55 -25.31
C LEU A 187 9.81 -2.85 -26.02
#